data_AF-A0A7W0PLD8-F1
#
_entry.id   AF-A0A7W0PLD8-F1
#
_cell.length_a   1.000
_cell.length_b   1.000
_cell.length_c   1.000
_cell.angle_alpha   90.00
_cell.angle_beta   90.00
_cell.angle_gamma   90.00
#
_symmetry.space_group_name_H-M   'P 1'
#
loop_
_entity.id
_entity.type
_entity.pdbx_description
1 polymer ?
#
loop_
_entity_poly.entity_id
_entity_poly.type
_entity_poly.pdbx_seq_one_letter_code
_entity_poly.pdbx_strand_id
1 'polypeptide(L)' 'LSSLALTGREEFSILGVENGEANEVTVRADAEEFRARVRLETPRERVYLRHGGILPYVLRRLLSS' A
#
# COMPACT_ATOMS: atom_id res chain seq x y z
N LEU A 1 10.93 -20.23 -5.20
CA LEU A 1 10.01 -19.41 -4.36
C LEU A 1 10.13 -19.91 -2.93
N SER A 2 11.15 -19.49 -2.19
CA SER A 2 11.31 -19.86 -0.78
C SER A 2 12.45 -19.05 -0.16
N SER A 3 12.23 -17.74 0.03
CA SER A 3 13.26 -16.85 0.62
C SER A 3 12.83 -16.14 1.91
N LEU A 4 11.55 -16.20 2.30
CA LEU A 4 11.04 -15.50 3.49
C LEU A 4 10.33 -16.44 4.49
N ALA A 5 10.30 -17.75 4.24
CA ALA A 5 9.67 -18.77 5.08
C ALA A 5 8.21 -18.47 5.54
N LEU A 6 7.51 -17.57 4.87
CA LEU A 6 6.16 -17.14 5.23
C LEU A 6 5.15 -18.26 5.01
N THR A 7 4.30 -18.48 6.00
CA THR A 7 3.21 -19.44 5.97
C THR A 7 1.87 -18.81 5.56
N GLY A 8 1.78 -17.48 5.65
CA GLY A 8 0.57 -16.70 5.41
C GLY A 8 -0.38 -16.65 6.61
N ARG A 9 0.08 -17.05 7.80
CA ARG A 9 -0.67 -17.00 9.06
C ARG A 9 -0.13 -15.99 10.05
N GLU A 10 0.97 -15.33 9.70
CA GLU A 10 1.61 -14.30 10.50
C GLU A 10 0.70 -13.06 10.58
N GLU A 11 0.85 -12.26 11.63
CA GLU A 11 0.29 -10.91 11.62
C GLU A 11 1.24 -9.98 10.85
N PHE A 12 0.72 -9.29 9.83
CA PHE A 12 1.50 -8.42 8.98
C PHE A 12 1.31 -6.95 9.35
N SER A 13 2.40 -6.30 9.75
CA SER A 13 2.47 -4.84 9.91
C SER A 13 3.26 -4.21 8.77
N ILE A 14 2.67 -3.25 8.08
CA ILE A 14 3.30 -2.52 6.98
C ILE A 14 3.63 -1.11 7.46
N LEU A 15 4.92 -0.81 7.59
CA LEU A 15 5.44 0.44 8.13
C LEU A 15 5.95 1.33 7.00
N GLY A 16 5.68 2.65 7.08
CA GLY A 16 6.16 3.61 6.08
C GLY A 16 5.28 3.71 4.83
N VAL A 17 4.03 3.24 4.89
CA VAL A 17 3.09 3.24 3.74
C VAL A 17 2.17 4.47 3.72
N GLU A 18 2.46 5.47 4.54
CA GLU A 18 1.59 6.63 4.75
C GLU A 18 1.32 7.36 3.43
N ASN A 19 0.04 7.57 3.13
CA ASN A 19 -0.45 8.22 1.91
C ASN A 19 0.02 7.59 0.58
N GLY A 20 0.63 6.40 0.62
CA GLY A 20 1.22 5.75 -0.56
C GLY A 20 2.40 6.50 -1.17
N GLU A 21 3.12 7.29 -0.37
CA GLU A 21 4.25 8.09 -0.88
C GLU A 21 5.56 7.30 -0.98
N ALA A 22 5.74 6.27 -0.17
CA ALA A 22 6.91 5.42 -0.25
C ALA A 22 6.90 4.54 -1.52
N ASN A 23 8.08 4.34 -2.12
CA ASN A 23 8.29 3.35 -3.17
C ASN A 23 8.64 1.97 -2.61
N GLU A 24 9.07 1.92 -1.35
CA GLU A 24 9.43 0.70 -0.64
C GLU A 24 9.15 0.85 0.85
N VAL A 25 8.58 -0.17 1.46
CA VAL A 25 8.12 -0.22 2.85
C VAL A 25 8.82 -1.33 3.62
N THR A 26 8.78 -1.24 4.94
CA THR A 26 9.18 -2.34 5.81
C THR A 26 7.95 -3.14 6.19
N VAL A 27 8.01 -4.46 6.00
CA VAL A 27 6.97 -5.41 6.40
C VAL A 27 7.51 -6.21 7.57
N ARG A 28 6.74 -6.26 8.65
CA ARG A 28 6.95 -7.18 9.77
C ARG A 28 5.92 -8.29 9.70
N ALA A 29 6.36 -9.52 9.80
CA ALA A 29 5.56 -10.73 9.86
C ALA A 29 5.99 -11.52 11.11
N ASP A 30 5.31 -11.28 12.23
CA ASP A 30 5.75 -11.71 13.55
C ASP A 30 7.21 -11.33 13.87
N ALA A 31 8.13 -12.31 13.86
CA ALA A 31 9.55 -12.11 14.11
C ALA A 31 10.39 -11.80 12.86
N GLU A 32 9.81 -11.96 11.67
CA GLU A 32 10.50 -11.71 10.39
C GLU A 32 10.29 -10.26 9.93
N GLU A 33 11.36 -9.62 9.46
CA GLU A 33 11.31 -8.27 8.90
C GLU A 33 11.97 -8.22 7.52
N PHE A 34 11.27 -7.65 6.53
CA PHE A 34 11.78 -7.54 5.17
C PHE A 34 11.26 -6.29 4.45
N ARG A 35 11.88 -5.97 3.31
CA ARG A 35 11.49 -4.83 2.46
C ARG A 35 10.56 -5.29 1.35
N ALA A 36 9.53 -4.49 1.05
CA ALA A 36 8.60 -4.74 -0.03
C ALA A 36 8.40 -3.48 -0.88
N ARG A 37 8.31 -3.65 -2.21
CA ARG A 37 8.06 -2.55 -3.14
C ARG A 37 6.59 -2.17 -3.13
N VAL A 38 6.31 -0.87 -3.04
CA VAL A 38 4.97 -0.31 -3.20
C VAL A 38 4.67 -0.17 -4.69
N ARG A 39 3.58 -0.79 -5.16
CA ARG A 39 3.22 -0.87 -6.59
C ARG A 39 2.25 0.25 -7.01
N LEU A 40 2.47 1.47 -6.52
CA LEU A 40 1.78 2.68 -6.98
C LEU A 40 2.67 3.37 -8.02
N GLU A 41 2.63 2.83 -9.23
CA GLU A 41 3.57 3.13 -10.33
C GLU A 41 3.32 4.52 -10.92
N THR A 42 2.07 4.98 -10.90
CA THR A 42 1.65 6.25 -11.47
C THR A 42 1.29 7.27 -10.38
N PRO A 43 1.49 8.58 -10.63
CA PRO A 43 1.01 9.62 -9.72
C PRO A 43 -0.50 9.53 -9.46
N ARG A 44 -1.26 9.04 -10.44
CA ARG A 44 -2.72 8.96 -10.39
C ARG A 44 -3.21 7.88 -9.44
N GLU A 45 -2.52 6.74 -9.34
CA GLU A 45 -2.84 5.69 -8.36
C GLU A 45 -2.69 6.17 -6.93
N ARG A 46 -1.68 7.01 -6.64
CA ARG A 46 -1.49 7.60 -5.30
C ARG A 46 -2.61 8.57 -4.94
N VAL A 47 -3.06 9.36 -5.90
CA VAL A 47 -4.26 10.20 -5.74
C VAL A 47 -5.47 9.31 -5.41
N TYR A 48 -5.69 8.23 -6.17
CA TYR A 48 -6.81 7.33 -5.88
C TYR A 48 -6.72 6.73 -4.47
N LEU A 49 -5.55 6.26 -4.04
CA LEU A 49 -5.35 5.74 -2.69
C LEU A 49 -5.72 6.76 -1.62
N ARG A 50 -5.22 8.00 -1.72
CA ARG A 50 -5.53 9.08 -0.76
C ARG A 50 -7.02 9.41 -0.68
N HIS A 51 -7.76 9.17 -1.76
CA HIS A 51 -9.20 9.36 -1.79
C HIS A 51 -10.00 8.13 -1.32
N GLY A 52 -9.34 7.02 -0.95
CA GLY A 52 -10.00 5.76 -0.58
C GLY A 52 -10.45 4.92 -1.78
N GLY A 53 -9.89 5.18 -2.96
CA GLY A 53 -10.16 4.45 -4.20
C GLY A 53 -10.59 5.34 -5.37
N ILE A 54 -10.62 4.75 -6.57
CA ILE A 54 -11.00 5.44 -7.81
C ILE A 54 -12.44 5.95 -7.78
N LEU A 55 -13.39 5.14 -7.29
CA LEU A 55 -14.80 5.52 -7.26
C LEU A 55 -15.06 6.70 -6.30
N PRO A 56 -14.58 6.68 -5.03
CA PRO A 56 -14.65 7.85 -4.16
C PRO A 56 -13.96 9.11 -4.73
N TYR A 57 -12.87 8.96 -5.49
CA TYR A 57 -12.23 10.10 -6.16
C TYR A 57 -13.15 10.71 -7.22
N VAL A 58 -13.72 9.88 -8.10
CA VAL A 58 -14.60 10.34 -9.19
C VAL A 58 -15.89 10.96 -8.65
N LEU A 59 -16.56 10.32 -7.68
CA LEU A 59 -17.82 10.83 -7.13
C LEU A 59 -17.63 12.20 -6.47
N ARG A 60 -16.57 12.40 -5.67
CA ARG A 60 -16.28 13.70 -5.07
C ARG A 60 -16.04 14.78 -6.13
N ARG A 61 -15.35 14.44 -7.23
CA ARG A 61 -15.08 15.37 -8.33
C ARG A 61 -16.35 15.80 -9.04
N LEU A 62 -17.29 14.87 -9.27
CA LEU A 62 -18.58 15.16 -9.90
C LEU A 62 -19.46 16.04 -9.00
N LEU A 63 -19.41 15.83 -7.67
CA LEU A 63 -20.16 16.65 -6.71
C LEU A 63 -19.57 18.06 -6.52
N SER A 64 -18.29 18.26 -6.81
CA SER A 64 -17.62 19.56 -6.77
C SER A 64 -17.61 20.29 -8.13
N SER A 65 -18.32 19.76 -9.12
CA SER A 65 -18.49 20.34 -10.46
C SER A 65 -19.76 21.17 -10.50
#